data_AF-A0A2P1NRV1-F1
#
_entry.id   AF-A0A2P1NRV1-F1
#
_cell.length_a   1.000
_cell.length_b   1.000
_cell.length_c   1.000
_cell.angle_alpha   90.00
_cell.angle_beta   90.00
_cell.angle_gamma   90.00
#
_symmetry.space_group_name_H-M   'P 1'
#
loop_
_entity.id
_entity.type
_entity.pdbx_description
1 polymer ?
#
loop_
_entity_poly.entity_id
_entity_poly.type
_entity_poly.pdbx_seq_one_letter_code
_entity_poly.pdbx_strand_id
1 'polypeptide(L)'
;QTKKDTIKKVNDILFDPLSNTELKTTNIQAITSNVLDGPATAEVKGDIIQEITNIVAGSSLEAQDQAAIVKGVGETIATHSDTSVSLPNKALIMASAEKGIAESKTNLPDRELMTKGLVDGIYEGKGGPEITKAVSSGIDNSNINDSEKEAL
;
A
#
# COMPACT_ATOMS: atom_id res chain seq x y z
N GLN A 1 -4.72 -14.12 -11.90
CA GLN A 1 -3.47 -13.34 -12.02
C GLN A 1 -2.48 -13.86 -11.00
N THR A 2 -1.20 -14.05 -11.35
CA THR A 2 -0.19 -14.53 -10.38
C THR A 2 0.47 -13.34 -9.67
N LYS A 3 1.00 -13.53 -8.44
CA LYS A 3 1.77 -12.51 -7.70
C LYS A 3 2.87 -11.94 -8.60
N LYS A 4 3.64 -12.81 -9.27
CA LYS A 4 4.74 -12.42 -10.17
C LYS A 4 4.29 -11.50 -11.31
N ASP A 5 3.15 -11.77 -11.95
CA ASP A 5 2.66 -10.92 -13.04
C ASP A 5 2.22 -9.55 -12.54
N THR A 6 1.59 -9.48 -11.37
CA THR A 6 1.21 -8.22 -10.73
C THR A 6 2.45 -7.37 -10.43
N ILE A 7 3.48 -7.97 -9.85
CA ILE A 7 4.73 -7.27 -9.52
C ILE A 7 5.46 -6.76 -10.77
N LYS A 8 5.46 -7.55 -11.85
CA LYS A 8 6.01 -7.07 -13.12
C LYS A 8 5.29 -5.82 -13.61
N LYS A 9 3.95 -5.82 -13.62
CA LYS A 9 3.15 -4.66 -14.05
C LYS A 9 3.42 -3.40 -13.21
N VAL A 10 3.55 -3.56 -11.89
CA VAL A 10 3.89 -2.46 -10.98
C VAL A 10 5.23 -1.84 -11.34
N ASN A 11 6.27 -2.67 -11.53
CA ASN A 11 7.58 -2.20 -11.96
C ASN A 11 7.49 -1.48 -13.32
N ASP A 12 6.82 -2.10 -14.31
CA ASP A 12 6.66 -1.50 -15.64
C ASP A 12 6.01 -0.10 -15.57
N ILE A 13 5.02 0.10 -14.70
CA ILE A 13 4.39 1.41 -14.44
C ILE A 13 5.38 2.40 -13.80
N LEU A 14 6.10 1.97 -12.77
CA LEU A 14 7.01 2.85 -12.03
C LEU A 14 8.20 3.30 -12.89
N PHE A 15 8.72 2.42 -13.74
CA PHE A 15 9.84 2.71 -14.64
C PHE A 15 9.45 3.34 -15.99
N ASP A 16 8.16 3.46 -16.31
CA ASP A 16 7.73 4.14 -17.53
C ASP A 16 8.08 5.64 -17.47
N PRO A 17 9.01 6.13 -18.33
CA PRO A 17 9.43 7.52 -18.32
C PRO A 17 8.38 8.47 -18.91
N LEU A 18 7.34 7.95 -19.57
CA LEU A 18 6.29 8.75 -20.20
C LEU A 18 5.09 8.99 -19.27
N SER A 19 5.00 8.23 -18.18
CA SER A 19 3.93 8.36 -17.19
C SER A 19 4.33 9.37 -16.10
N ASN A 20 3.43 10.33 -15.80
CA ASN A 20 3.57 11.20 -14.64
C ASN A 20 3.04 10.51 -13.36
N THR A 21 3.23 11.13 -12.19
CA THR A 21 2.79 10.58 -10.90
C THR A 21 1.31 10.27 -10.87
N GLU A 22 0.46 11.15 -11.37
CA GLU A 22 -1.00 10.95 -11.41
C GLU A 22 -1.37 9.67 -12.19
N LEU A 23 -0.82 9.50 -13.39
CA LEU A 23 -1.07 8.31 -14.20
C LEU A 23 -0.51 7.04 -13.54
N LYS A 24 0.68 7.12 -12.92
CA LYS A 24 1.24 6.00 -12.14
C LYS A 24 0.30 5.63 -10.99
N THR A 25 -0.18 6.62 -10.23
CA THR A 25 -1.14 6.41 -9.13
C THR A 25 -2.40 5.72 -9.62
N THR A 26 -3.06 6.24 -10.67
CA THR A 26 -4.27 5.62 -11.22
C THR A 26 -4.04 4.17 -11.65
N ASN A 27 -2.90 3.89 -12.31
CA ASN A 27 -2.58 2.53 -12.75
C ASN A 27 -2.29 1.58 -11.57
N ILE A 28 -1.61 2.05 -10.53
CA ILE A 28 -1.38 1.26 -9.31
C ILE A 28 -2.66 1.06 -8.51
N GLN A 29 -3.57 2.03 -8.47
CA GLN A 29 -4.92 1.88 -7.89
C GLN A 29 -5.71 0.80 -8.64
N ALA A 30 -5.68 0.82 -9.99
CA ALA A 30 -6.32 -0.21 -10.80
C ALA A 30 -5.72 -1.61 -10.53
N ILE A 31 -4.41 -1.72 -10.37
CA ILE A 31 -3.77 -2.99 -9.98
C ILE A 31 -4.24 -3.44 -8.59
N THR A 32 -4.25 -2.51 -7.63
CA THR A 32 -4.72 -2.78 -6.26
C THR A 32 -6.16 -3.29 -6.26
N SER A 33 -7.08 -2.61 -6.97
CA SER A 33 -8.46 -3.06 -7.11
C SER A 33 -8.54 -4.46 -7.72
N ASN A 34 -7.79 -4.73 -8.79
CA ASN A 34 -7.77 -6.06 -9.41
C ASN A 34 -7.27 -7.16 -8.47
N VAL A 35 -6.36 -6.85 -7.53
CA VAL A 35 -5.94 -7.79 -6.48
C VAL A 35 -7.09 -8.02 -5.50
N LEU A 36 -7.79 -6.96 -5.10
CA LEU A 36 -8.94 -7.03 -4.17
C LEU A 36 -10.14 -7.78 -4.78
N ASP A 37 -10.41 -7.61 -6.06
CA ASP A 37 -11.44 -8.33 -6.83
C ASP A 37 -11.06 -9.79 -7.12
N GLY A 38 -9.79 -10.16 -6.94
CA GLY A 38 -9.29 -11.50 -7.20
C GLY A 38 -9.93 -12.56 -6.28
N PRO A 39 -9.97 -13.84 -6.71
CA PRO A 39 -10.58 -14.92 -5.93
C PRO A 39 -9.72 -15.41 -4.74
N ALA A 40 -8.57 -14.78 -4.50
CA ALA A 40 -7.63 -15.18 -3.45
C ALA A 40 -8.15 -14.85 -2.04
N THR A 41 -7.58 -15.47 -1.02
CA THR A 41 -7.85 -15.14 0.39
C THR A 41 -7.33 -13.75 0.73
N ALA A 42 -7.84 -13.16 1.82
CA ALA A 42 -7.38 -11.85 2.28
C ALA A 42 -5.88 -11.83 2.61
N GLU A 43 -5.34 -12.92 3.17
CA GLU A 43 -3.90 -13.10 3.43
C GLU A 43 -3.08 -13.01 2.14
N VAL A 44 -3.45 -13.76 1.11
CA VAL A 44 -2.74 -13.73 -0.19
C VAL A 44 -2.88 -12.38 -0.88
N LYS A 45 -4.03 -11.71 -0.74
CA LYS A 45 -4.22 -10.33 -1.21
C LYS A 45 -3.30 -9.36 -0.48
N GLY A 46 -3.21 -9.49 0.85
CA GLY A 46 -2.31 -8.73 1.72
C GLY A 46 -0.85 -8.90 1.30
N ASP A 47 -0.40 -10.14 1.09
CA ASP A 47 0.99 -10.45 0.65
C ASP A 47 1.35 -9.85 -0.71
N ILE A 48 0.37 -9.68 -1.60
CA ILE A 48 0.57 -9.01 -2.89
C ILE A 48 0.63 -7.50 -2.67
N ILE A 49 -0.28 -6.94 -1.88
CA ILE A 49 -0.33 -5.49 -1.61
C ILE A 49 0.88 -5.01 -0.80
N GLN A 50 1.37 -5.81 0.17
CA GLN A 50 2.63 -5.57 0.87
C GLN A 50 3.79 -5.42 -0.11
N GLU A 51 3.87 -6.29 -1.11
CA GLU A 51 4.91 -6.24 -2.13
C GLU A 51 4.75 -5.01 -3.04
N ILE A 52 3.52 -4.62 -3.37
CA ILE A 52 3.24 -3.40 -4.14
C ILE A 52 3.79 -2.18 -3.40
N THR A 53 3.42 -1.99 -2.13
CA THR A 53 3.87 -0.83 -1.36
C THR A 53 5.37 -0.86 -1.09
N ASN A 54 5.97 -2.04 -0.88
CA ASN A 54 7.41 -2.19 -0.75
C ASN A 54 8.17 -1.74 -2.02
N ILE A 55 7.67 -2.12 -3.20
CA ILE A 55 8.27 -1.73 -4.49
C ILE A 55 8.10 -0.24 -4.75
N VAL A 56 6.92 0.32 -4.46
CA VAL A 56 6.69 1.77 -4.59
C VAL A 56 7.66 2.54 -3.68
N ALA A 57 7.79 2.11 -2.43
CA ALA A 57 8.69 2.71 -1.46
C ALA A 57 10.18 2.57 -1.82
N GLY A 58 10.55 1.45 -2.45
CA GLY A 58 11.92 1.21 -2.96
C GLY A 58 12.19 1.75 -4.36
N SER A 59 11.26 2.49 -4.96
CA SER A 59 11.39 3.00 -6.32
C SER A 59 12.33 4.20 -6.42
N SER A 60 12.70 4.60 -7.64
CA SER A 60 13.52 5.79 -7.90
C SER A 60 12.74 7.11 -7.96
N LEU A 61 11.43 7.07 -7.66
CA LEU A 61 10.59 8.26 -7.60
C LEU A 61 10.96 9.13 -6.39
N GLU A 62 10.65 10.42 -6.49
CA GLU A 62 10.74 11.33 -5.34
C GLU A 62 9.80 10.87 -4.23
N ALA A 63 10.18 11.07 -2.97
CA ALA A 63 9.41 10.59 -1.81
C ALA A 63 7.95 11.10 -1.81
N GLN A 64 7.72 12.32 -2.31
CA GLN A 64 6.36 12.88 -2.46
C GLN A 64 5.51 12.10 -3.47
N ASP A 65 6.10 11.68 -4.58
CA ASP A 65 5.41 10.90 -5.60
C ASP A 65 5.12 9.48 -5.09
N GLN A 66 6.06 8.87 -4.37
CA GLN A 66 5.86 7.59 -3.71
C GLN A 66 4.68 7.67 -2.71
N ALA A 67 4.66 8.69 -1.87
CA ALA A 67 3.59 8.91 -0.89
C ALA A 67 2.24 9.17 -1.56
N ALA A 68 2.20 9.88 -2.70
CA ALA A 68 0.97 10.09 -3.47
C ALA A 68 0.43 8.77 -4.06
N ILE A 69 1.31 7.88 -4.53
CA ILE A 69 0.93 6.56 -5.03
C ILE A 69 0.41 5.69 -3.87
N VAL A 70 1.12 5.65 -2.75
CA VAL A 70 0.74 4.89 -1.54
C VAL A 70 -0.60 5.39 -0.98
N LYS A 71 -0.83 6.71 -1.00
CA LYS A 71 -2.13 7.30 -0.66
C LYS A 71 -3.25 6.72 -1.53
N GLY A 72 -3.04 6.63 -2.84
CA GLY A 72 -4.00 6.00 -3.74
C GLY A 72 -4.27 4.53 -3.40
N VAL A 73 -3.26 3.77 -2.98
CA VAL A 73 -3.42 2.39 -2.49
C VAL A 73 -4.32 2.35 -1.25
N GLY A 74 -4.05 3.22 -0.26
CA GLY A 74 -4.84 3.33 0.97
C GLY A 74 -6.31 3.66 0.69
N GLU A 75 -6.54 4.64 -0.17
CA GLU A 75 -7.89 5.02 -0.63
C GLU A 75 -8.60 3.84 -1.29
N THR A 76 -7.93 3.15 -2.23
CA THR A 76 -8.52 2.02 -2.97
C THR A 76 -8.96 0.90 -2.04
N ILE A 77 -8.15 0.55 -1.03
CA ILE A 77 -8.50 -0.49 -0.05
C ILE A 77 -9.70 -0.04 0.80
N ALA A 78 -9.69 1.22 1.25
CA ALA A 78 -10.75 1.76 2.10
C ALA A 78 -12.11 1.79 1.37
N THR A 79 -12.14 2.24 0.12
CA THR A 79 -13.37 2.37 -0.68
C THR A 79 -13.85 1.09 -1.33
N HIS A 80 -13.04 0.02 -1.34
CA HIS A 80 -13.42 -1.22 -2.01
C HIS A 80 -14.71 -1.81 -1.43
N SER A 81 -15.49 -2.58 -2.20
CA SER A 81 -16.81 -3.02 -1.69
C SER A 81 -16.69 -3.99 -0.51
N ASP A 82 -17.45 -3.75 0.57
CA ASP A 82 -17.51 -4.66 1.73
C ASP A 82 -18.14 -6.03 1.38
N THR A 83 -18.91 -6.09 0.28
CA THR A 83 -19.44 -7.36 -0.24
C THR A 83 -18.36 -8.25 -0.85
N SER A 84 -17.24 -7.66 -1.28
CA SER A 84 -16.11 -8.35 -1.90
C SER A 84 -14.99 -8.58 -0.88
N VAL A 85 -14.67 -7.56 -0.08
CA VAL A 85 -13.65 -7.59 0.96
C VAL A 85 -14.25 -6.98 2.22
N SER A 86 -14.62 -7.83 3.18
CA SER A 86 -15.18 -7.40 4.46
C SER A 86 -14.25 -6.45 5.21
N LEU A 87 -14.82 -5.65 6.11
CA LEU A 87 -14.07 -4.69 6.92
C LEU A 87 -12.85 -5.30 7.66
N PRO A 88 -12.96 -6.48 8.33
CA PRO A 88 -11.78 -7.12 8.94
C PRO A 88 -10.71 -7.52 7.92
N ASN A 89 -11.12 -7.94 6.72
CA ASN A 89 -10.18 -8.29 5.66
C ASN A 89 -9.51 -7.05 5.07
N LYS A 90 -10.22 -5.91 4.97
CA LYS A 90 -9.60 -4.63 4.60
C LYS A 90 -8.57 -4.19 5.63
N ALA A 91 -8.89 -4.31 6.92
CA ALA A 91 -7.96 -4.02 8.00
C ALA A 91 -6.70 -4.90 7.91
N LEU A 92 -6.87 -6.21 7.71
CA LEU A 92 -5.74 -7.13 7.49
C LEU A 92 -4.86 -6.71 6.30
N ILE A 93 -5.49 -6.41 5.15
CA ILE A 93 -4.78 -5.98 3.94
C ILE A 93 -4.09 -4.62 4.13
N MET A 94 -4.71 -3.70 4.89
CA MET A 94 -4.10 -2.41 5.22
C MET A 94 -2.86 -2.57 6.09
N ALA A 95 -2.90 -3.47 7.09
CA ALA A 95 -1.73 -3.80 7.89
C ALA A 95 -0.59 -4.37 7.02
N SER A 96 -0.92 -5.22 6.03
CA SER A 96 0.07 -5.71 5.06
C SER A 96 0.62 -4.58 4.18
N ALA A 97 -0.21 -3.65 3.72
CA ALA A 97 0.22 -2.48 2.95
C ALA A 97 1.25 -1.65 3.72
N GLU A 98 0.95 -1.34 4.98
CA GLU A 98 1.86 -0.60 5.85
C GLU A 98 3.15 -1.38 6.12
N LYS A 99 3.05 -2.68 6.43
CA LYS A 99 4.23 -3.52 6.61
C LYS A 99 5.18 -3.46 5.42
N GLY A 100 4.66 -3.36 4.20
CA GLY A 100 5.46 -3.22 2.98
C GLY A 100 6.26 -1.92 2.94
N ILE A 101 5.68 -0.81 3.41
CA ILE A 101 6.34 0.49 3.54
C ILE A 101 7.40 0.42 4.63
N ALA A 102 7.01 -0.04 5.83
CA ALA A 102 7.88 -0.15 7.00
C ALA A 102 9.14 -0.97 6.69
N GLU A 103 9.00 -2.14 6.06
CA GLU A 103 10.11 -3.04 5.71
C GLU A 103 10.84 -2.65 4.41
N SER A 104 10.47 -1.55 3.77
CA SER A 104 11.16 -1.10 2.55
C SER A 104 12.59 -0.61 2.86
N LYS A 105 13.43 -0.63 1.83
CA LYS A 105 14.86 -0.24 1.95
C LYS A 105 15.08 1.27 1.90
N THR A 106 14.02 2.07 1.76
CA THR A 106 14.14 3.52 1.74
C THR A 106 14.44 4.07 3.13
N ASN A 107 14.81 5.34 3.22
CA ASN A 107 15.15 5.95 4.49
C ASN A 107 13.89 6.14 5.37
N LEU A 108 14.09 6.40 6.66
CA LEU A 108 12.99 6.56 7.62
C LEU A 108 12.07 7.76 7.30
N PRO A 109 12.57 8.98 7.00
CA PRO A 109 11.72 10.10 6.62
C PRO A 109 10.79 9.83 5.43
N ASP A 110 11.27 9.10 4.42
CA ASP A 110 10.47 8.75 3.25
C ASP A 110 9.39 7.72 3.61
N ARG A 111 9.72 6.75 4.49
CA ARG A 111 8.73 5.81 5.05
C ARG A 111 7.66 6.53 5.85
N GLU A 112 8.03 7.45 6.75
CA GLU A 112 7.07 8.27 7.50
C GLU A 112 6.11 9.04 6.57
N LEU A 113 6.65 9.63 5.50
CA LEU A 113 5.84 10.35 4.51
C LEU A 113 4.86 9.41 3.78
N MET A 114 5.29 8.20 3.45
CA MET A 114 4.44 7.19 2.81
C MET A 114 3.39 6.61 3.76
N THR A 115 3.74 6.29 5.00
CA THR A 115 2.80 5.86 6.05
C THR A 115 1.73 6.93 6.27
N LYS A 116 2.13 8.20 6.33
CA LYS A 116 1.18 9.33 6.33
C LYS A 116 0.31 9.34 5.07
N GLY A 117 0.90 9.17 3.89
CA GLY A 117 0.15 9.06 2.63
C GLY A 117 -0.90 7.95 2.69
N LEU A 118 -0.54 6.76 3.18
CA LEU A 118 -1.44 5.63 3.34
C LEU A 118 -2.64 6.00 4.23
N VAL A 119 -2.36 6.62 5.38
CA VAL A 119 -3.39 7.11 6.33
C VAL A 119 -4.29 8.17 5.71
N ASP A 120 -3.72 9.14 5.00
CA ASP A 120 -4.49 10.18 4.28
C ASP A 120 -5.42 9.54 3.23
N GLY A 121 -4.96 8.49 2.56
CA GLY A 121 -5.76 7.71 1.61
C GLY A 121 -6.95 7.03 2.28
N ILE A 122 -6.76 6.43 3.46
CA ILE A 122 -7.85 5.85 4.25
C ILE A 122 -8.91 6.92 4.55
N TYR A 123 -8.48 8.12 4.95
CA TYR A 123 -9.40 9.21 5.26
C TYR A 123 -10.18 9.71 4.04
N GLU A 124 -9.53 9.87 2.87
CA GLU A 124 -10.22 10.23 1.62
C GLU A 124 -11.21 9.16 1.19
N GLY A 125 -10.84 7.89 1.35
CA GLY A 125 -11.73 6.75 1.14
C GLY A 125 -12.82 6.58 2.20
N LYS A 126 -12.89 7.49 3.18
CA LYS A 126 -13.82 7.45 4.33
C LYS A 126 -13.74 6.12 5.09
N GLY A 127 -12.56 5.53 5.15
CA GLY A 127 -12.26 4.34 5.92
C GLY A 127 -12.51 4.59 7.41
N GLY A 128 -13.08 3.59 8.08
CA GLY A 128 -13.38 3.67 9.50
C GLY A 128 -12.13 3.57 10.39
N PRO A 129 -12.25 3.89 11.69
CA PRO A 129 -11.14 3.82 12.64
C PRO A 129 -10.45 2.45 12.73
N GLU A 130 -11.15 1.37 12.40
CA GLU A 130 -10.60 0.01 12.36
C GLU A 130 -9.50 -0.12 11.30
N ILE A 131 -9.72 0.43 10.10
CA ILE A 131 -8.75 0.39 9.00
C ILE A 131 -7.55 1.28 9.34
N THR A 132 -7.78 2.47 9.91
CA THR A 132 -6.69 3.36 10.34
C THR A 132 -5.82 2.71 11.43
N LYS A 133 -6.42 2.03 12.42
CA LYS A 133 -5.67 1.34 13.48
C LYS A 133 -4.82 0.18 12.94
N ALA A 134 -5.25 -0.44 11.84
CA ALA A 134 -4.49 -1.53 11.24
C ALA A 134 -3.13 -1.08 10.68
N VAL A 135 -2.95 0.21 10.37
CA VAL A 135 -1.64 0.78 9.99
C VAL A 135 -0.63 0.53 11.12
N SER A 136 -0.95 0.91 12.36
CA SER A 136 -0.09 0.65 13.52
C SER A 136 0.20 -0.85 13.69
N SER A 137 -0.79 -1.72 13.45
CA SER A 137 -0.56 -3.17 13.47
C SER A 137 0.40 -3.65 12.38
N GLY A 138 0.44 -2.99 11.23
CA GLY A 138 1.43 -3.26 10.17
C GLY A 138 2.86 -2.92 10.61
N ILE A 139 3.03 -1.79 11.29
CA ILE A 139 4.32 -1.35 11.87
C ILE A 139 4.75 -2.33 12.98
N ASP A 140 3.86 -2.65 13.92
CA ASP A 140 4.14 -3.56 15.04
C ASP A 140 4.62 -4.93 14.55
N ASN A 141 3.98 -5.46 13.50
CA ASN A 141 4.28 -6.77 12.91
C ASN A 141 5.35 -6.75 11.80
N SER A 142 6.03 -5.62 11.62
CA SER A 142 7.17 -5.50 10.72
C SER A 142 8.47 -5.99 11.38
N ASN A 143 9.46 -6.30 10.54
CA ASN A 143 10.79 -6.75 10.95
C ASN A 143 11.79 -5.60 11.23
N ILE A 144 11.34 -4.35 11.29
CA ILE A 144 12.20 -3.19 11.60
C ILE A 144 12.49 -3.12 13.10
N ASN A 145 13.48 -2.31 13.49
CA ASN A 145 13.86 -2.17 14.90
C ASN A 145 12.88 -1.28 15.68
N ASP A 146 12.88 -1.39 17.02
CA ASP A 146 11.93 -0.68 17.88
C ASP A 146 12.01 0.85 17.76
N SER A 147 13.20 1.42 17.55
CA SER A 147 13.35 2.87 17.36
C SER A 147 12.73 3.35 16.05
N GLU A 148 12.78 2.54 14.99
CA GLU A 148 12.07 2.84 13.74
C GLU A 148 10.55 2.67 13.91
N LYS A 149 10.09 1.69 14.69
CA LYS A 149 8.66 1.51 15.01
C LYS A 149 8.10 2.67 15.83
N GLU A 150 8.87 3.23 16.75
CA GLU A 150 8.45 4.39 17.55
C GLU A 150 8.36 5.68 16.72
N ALA A 151 9.12 5.76 15.62
CA ALA A 151 9.13 6.92 14.73
C ALA A 151 7.97 6.90 13.72
N LEU A 152 7.60 5.71 13.22
CA LEU A 152 6.46 5.50 12.31
C LEU A 152 5.12 5.51 13.06
#